data_AF-A0A074VQG7-F1
#
_entry.id   AF-A0A074VQG7-F1
#
_cell.length_a   1.000
_cell.length_b   1.000
_cell.length_c   1.000
_cell.angle_alpha   90.00
_cell.angle_beta   90.00
_cell.angle_gamma   90.00
#
_symmetry.space_group_name_H-M   'P 1'
#
loop_
_entity.id
_entity.type
_entity.pdbx_description
1 polymer ?
#
loop_
_entity_poly.entity_id
_entity_poly.type
_entity_poly.pdbx_seq_one_letter_code
_entity_poly.pdbx_strand_id
1 'polypeptide(L)'
;MSSSSPKVLLFDIGGVCVVSPFAAILAYEKENSIPIGWINTAISASGKTGFWAKLERGQIPLDSSFFNGFTSDLRDEKLWRSFYIKHLEKTRKETRSQAAEEAAYQIPAPPNIDGEKLYWQMMTISRKPDPYMWPALQNLKKHAKQKGFIVAALSNTSIFPEGHEFNSPDSPDGMFHAKLWGLFDLAVSSAHVGMRKPDEEIYIHTINALDKLARERGDKDGVKAGDIVFFDDIGTNLRTARKVGMRTVKVELGRADKAVVELERLTGLKLTGESSKL
;
A
#
# COMPACT_ATOMS: atom_id res chain seq x y z
N MET A 1 21.80 1.25 -22.04
CA MET A 1 22.71 0.71 -21.00
C MET A 1 21.94 -0.36 -20.24
N SER A 2 22.41 -1.61 -20.25
CA SER A 2 21.85 -2.67 -19.39
C SER A 2 22.03 -2.23 -17.93
N SER A 3 20.95 -1.97 -17.20
CA SER A 3 21.08 -1.68 -15.77
C SER A 3 21.63 -2.91 -15.05
N SER A 4 22.51 -2.71 -14.07
CA SER A 4 23.04 -3.79 -13.24
C SER A 4 21.90 -4.52 -12.51
N SER A 5 22.08 -5.82 -12.27
CA SER A 5 21.15 -6.61 -11.46
C SER A 5 20.91 -5.92 -10.10
N PRO A 6 19.67 -5.87 -9.59
CA PRO A 6 19.42 -5.37 -8.23
C PRO A 6 20.12 -6.20 -7.17
N LYS A 7 20.47 -5.56 -6.06
CA LYS A 7 20.82 -6.23 -4.81
C LYS A 7 19.59 -6.45 -3.94
N VAL A 8 18.61 -5.54 -4.02
CA VAL A 8 17.40 -5.56 -3.19
C VAL A 8 16.14 -5.56 -4.03
N LEU A 9 15.22 -6.44 -3.67
CA LEU A 9 13.84 -6.48 -4.16
C LEU A 9 12.95 -6.05 -3.00
N LEU A 10 12.45 -4.82 -3.07
CA LEU A 10 11.64 -4.19 -2.02
C LEU A 10 10.17 -4.21 -2.45
N PHE A 11 9.28 -4.70 -1.60
CA PHE A 11 7.86 -4.84 -1.91
C PHE A 11 6.99 -4.02 -0.96
N ASP A 12 5.97 -3.35 -1.49
CA ASP A 12 4.78 -3.08 -0.69
C ASP A 12 4.03 -4.40 -0.41
N ILE A 13 3.12 -4.37 0.56
CA ILE A 13 2.30 -5.51 0.93
C ILE A 13 0.93 -5.41 0.29
N GLY A 14 0.13 -4.40 0.66
CA GLY A 14 -1.21 -4.18 0.11
C GLY A 14 -1.17 -3.85 -1.38
N GLY A 15 -1.94 -4.57 -2.20
CA GLY A 15 -1.96 -4.37 -3.65
C GLY A 15 -0.77 -4.97 -4.42
N VAL A 16 0.16 -5.61 -3.71
CA VAL A 16 1.34 -6.27 -4.28
C VAL A 16 1.42 -7.73 -3.84
N CYS A 17 1.66 -8.00 -2.55
CA CYS A 17 1.72 -9.36 -2.01
C CYS A 17 0.33 -9.90 -1.61
N VAL A 18 -0.57 -9.00 -1.24
CA VAL A 18 -1.98 -9.28 -0.88
C VAL A 18 -2.89 -8.36 -1.67
N VAL A 19 -4.19 -8.67 -1.73
CA VAL A 19 -5.17 -7.86 -2.45
C VAL A 19 -5.21 -6.43 -1.90
N SER A 20 -5.34 -5.43 -2.79
CA SER A 20 -5.35 -4.01 -2.41
C SER A 20 -6.61 -3.66 -1.58
N PRO A 21 -6.47 -2.86 -0.50
CA PRO A 21 -7.63 -2.35 0.24
C PRO A 21 -8.54 -1.46 -0.63
N PHE A 22 -8.04 -0.92 -1.75
CA PHE A 22 -8.85 -0.14 -2.69
C PHE A 22 -10.00 -0.95 -3.31
N ALA A 23 -9.86 -2.27 -3.41
CA ALA A 23 -10.95 -3.13 -3.87
C ALA A 23 -12.13 -3.12 -2.87
N ALA A 24 -11.84 -3.10 -1.57
CA ALA A 24 -12.86 -2.99 -0.52
C ALA A 24 -13.53 -1.61 -0.53
N ILE A 25 -12.74 -0.54 -0.70
CA ILE A 25 -13.26 0.83 -0.83
C ILE A 25 -14.24 0.90 -2.01
N LEU A 26 -13.85 0.41 -3.18
CA LEU A 26 -14.70 0.44 -4.37
C LEU A 26 -16.01 -0.34 -4.17
N ALA A 27 -15.94 -1.51 -3.51
CA ALA A 27 -17.14 -2.29 -3.19
C ALA A 27 -18.05 -1.50 -2.22
N TYR A 28 -17.49 -0.95 -1.14
CA TYR A 28 -18.22 -0.16 -0.17
C TYR A 28 -18.90 1.06 -0.79
N GLU A 29 -18.19 1.79 -1.66
CA GLU A 29 -18.77 2.96 -2.35
C GLU A 29 -19.97 2.56 -3.20
N LYS A 30 -19.88 1.44 -3.94
CA LYS A 30 -21.01 0.93 -4.74
C LYS A 30 -22.19 0.50 -3.89
N GLU A 31 -21.94 -0.29 -2.84
CA GLU A 31 -22.98 -0.82 -1.95
C GLU A 31 -23.76 0.30 -1.25
N ASN A 32 -23.09 1.42 -0.94
CA ASN A 32 -23.69 2.54 -0.21
C ASN A 32 -24.07 3.73 -1.12
N SER A 33 -24.06 3.54 -2.45
CA SER A 33 -24.37 4.61 -3.43
C SER A 33 -23.53 5.88 -3.26
N ILE A 34 -22.28 5.72 -2.85
CA ILE A 34 -21.31 6.80 -2.69
C ILE A 34 -20.65 7.06 -4.05
N PRO A 35 -20.57 8.30 -4.52
CA PRO A 35 -19.77 8.65 -5.69
C PRO A 35 -18.36 8.06 -5.67
N ILE A 36 -18.06 7.24 -6.68
CA ILE A 36 -16.81 6.48 -6.75
C ILE A 36 -15.58 7.39 -6.66
N GLY A 37 -14.67 7.03 -5.76
CA GLY A 37 -13.42 7.73 -5.51
C GLY A 37 -13.48 8.76 -4.38
N TRP A 38 -14.65 8.96 -3.75
CA TRP A 38 -14.78 9.87 -2.61
C TRP A 38 -13.86 9.45 -1.46
N ILE A 39 -13.93 8.20 -1.02
CA ILE A 39 -13.24 7.73 0.18
C ILE A 39 -11.71 7.87 0.02
N ASN A 40 -11.17 7.45 -1.12
CA ASN A 40 -9.74 7.61 -1.41
C ASN A 40 -9.33 9.08 -1.52
N THR A 41 -10.21 9.94 -2.04
CA THR A 41 -9.96 11.39 -2.11
C THR A 41 -9.90 11.99 -0.71
N ALA A 42 -10.87 11.66 0.16
CA ALA A 42 -10.93 12.13 1.53
C ALA A 42 -9.70 11.69 2.32
N ILE A 43 -9.37 10.38 2.31
CA ILE A 43 -8.16 9.83 2.97
C ILE A 43 -6.89 10.58 2.53
N SER A 44 -6.74 10.80 1.21
CA SER A 44 -5.56 11.47 0.67
C SER A 44 -5.50 12.95 1.03
N ALA A 45 -6.65 13.63 1.02
CA ALA A 45 -6.73 15.08 1.24
C ALA A 45 -6.68 15.48 2.71
N SER A 46 -7.06 14.61 3.64
CA SER A 46 -6.87 14.82 5.09
C SER A 46 -5.39 14.92 5.49
N GLY A 47 -4.49 14.48 4.60
CA GLY A 47 -3.05 14.72 4.70
C GLY A 47 -2.42 14.18 5.98
N LYS A 48 -1.35 14.83 6.46
CA LYS A 48 -0.56 14.36 7.61
C LYS A 48 -1.34 14.38 8.92
N THR A 49 -2.33 15.27 9.04
CA THR A 49 -3.13 15.47 10.25
C THR A 49 -4.34 14.54 10.35
N GLY A 50 -4.74 13.92 9.23
CA GLY A 50 -5.84 12.96 9.20
C GLY A 50 -5.58 11.73 10.07
N PHE A 51 -6.66 11.16 10.60
CA PHE A 51 -6.63 9.99 11.48
C PHE A 51 -6.02 8.77 10.79
N TRP A 52 -6.29 8.56 9.50
CA TRP A 52 -5.63 7.50 8.73
C TRP A 52 -4.10 7.63 8.73
N ALA A 53 -3.58 8.83 8.45
CA ALA A 53 -2.14 9.07 8.43
C ALA A 53 -1.49 9.02 9.82
N LYS A 54 -2.23 9.37 10.88
CA LYS A 54 -1.78 9.21 12.28
C LYS A 54 -1.71 7.72 12.66
N LEU A 55 -2.71 6.93 12.31
CA LEU A 55 -2.72 5.49 12.54
C LEU A 55 -1.56 4.81 11.81
N GLU A 56 -1.35 5.15 10.53
CA GLU A 56 -0.25 4.58 9.74
C GLU A 56 1.14 4.98 10.25
N ARG A 57 1.25 5.99 11.11
CA ARG A 57 2.50 6.38 11.79
C ARG A 57 2.55 5.91 13.24
N GLY A 58 1.61 5.07 13.69
CA GLY A 58 1.55 4.58 15.06
C GLY A 58 1.35 5.67 16.11
N GLN A 59 0.84 6.84 15.72
CA GLN A 59 0.66 7.99 16.63
C GLN A 59 -0.62 7.90 17.46
N ILE A 60 -1.56 7.07 17.04
CA ILE A 60 -2.82 6.80 17.73
C ILE A 60 -3.08 5.29 17.69
N PRO A 61 -3.70 4.71 18.74
CA PRO A 61 -4.10 3.31 18.75
C PRO A 61 -5.24 3.04 17.77
N LEU A 62 -5.38 1.79 17.35
CA LEU A 62 -6.54 1.31 16.59
C LEU A 62 -7.69 1.00 17.56
N ASP A 63 -8.46 2.03 17.91
CA ASP A 63 -9.60 1.94 18.83
C ASP A 63 -10.76 2.85 18.40
N SER A 64 -11.76 3.00 19.27
CA SER A 64 -12.93 3.87 19.03
C SER A 64 -12.57 5.32 18.75
N SER A 65 -11.47 5.84 19.32
CA SER A 65 -11.01 7.21 19.05
C SER A 65 -10.55 7.35 17.59
N PHE A 66 -9.79 6.37 17.09
CA PHE A 66 -9.45 6.31 15.68
C PHE A 66 -10.69 6.23 14.79
N PHE A 67 -11.63 5.31 15.08
CA PHE A 67 -12.79 5.12 14.23
C PHE A 67 -13.70 6.35 14.16
N ASN A 68 -13.90 7.04 15.29
CA ASN A 68 -14.66 8.29 15.33
C ASN A 68 -13.97 9.40 14.53
N GLY A 69 -12.65 9.56 14.69
CA GLY A 69 -11.87 10.56 13.97
C GLY A 69 -11.78 10.28 12.47
N PHE A 70 -11.57 9.01 12.09
CA PHE A 70 -11.57 8.58 10.69
C PHE A 70 -12.93 8.81 10.03
N THR A 71 -14.02 8.48 10.73
CA THR A 71 -15.39 8.79 10.26
C THR A 71 -15.60 10.29 10.09
N SER A 72 -15.08 11.11 11.01
CA SER A 72 -15.13 12.57 10.90
C SER A 72 -14.37 13.08 9.67
N ASP A 73 -13.16 12.57 9.41
CA ASP A 73 -12.36 12.94 8.24
C ASP A 73 -13.10 12.64 6.92
N LEU A 74 -13.83 11.52 6.86
CA LEU A 74 -14.63 11.11 5.69
C LEU A 74 -15.91 11.92 5.49
N ARG A 75 -16.27 12.79 6.45
CA ARG A 75 -17.44 13.65 6.42
C ARG A 75 -17.09 15.14 6.30
N ASP A 76 -15.83 15.47 6.02
CA ASP A 76 -15.41 16.86 5.83
C ASP A 76 -16.17 17.52 4.66
N GLU A 77 -16.98 18.53 4.98
CA GLU A 77 -17.85 19.21 4.02
C GLU A 77 -17.08 19.97 2.93
N LYS A 78 -15.89 20.50 3.25
CA LYS A 78 -15.08 21.29 2.30
C LYS A 78 -14.43 20.36 1.27
N LEU A 79 -13.90 19.23 1.72
CA LEU A 79 -13.38 18.18 0.86
C LEU A 79 -14.50 17.59 0.01
N TRP A 80 -15.67 17.34 0.61
CA TRP A 80 -16.84 16.81 -0.09
C TRP A 80 -17.28 17.74 -1.21
N ARG A 81 -17.41 19.04 -0.94
CA ARG A 81 -17.75 20.04 -1.96
C ARG A 81 -16.73 20.08 -3.09
N SER A 82 -15.44 20.05 -2.76
CA SER A 82 -14.37 20.06 -3.77
C SER A 82 -14.38 18.81 -4.64
N PHE A 83 -14.70 17.65 -4.05
CA PHE A 83 -14.85 16.39 -4.78
C PHE A 83 -16.13 16.40 -5.64
N TYR A 84 -17.26 16.84 -5.09
CA TYR A 84 -18.56 16.82 -5.76
C TYR A 84 -18.57 17.70 -7.02
N ILE A 85 -17.93 18.89 -6.98
CA ILE A 85 -17.74 19.73 -8.18
C ILE A 85 -17.02 18.95 -9.29
N LYS A 86 -15.90 18.28 -8.96
CA LYS A 86 -15.15 17.46 -9.94
C LYS A 86 -15.95 16.26 -10.42
N HIS A 87 -16.78 15.70 -9.54
CA HIS A 87 -17.67 14.60 -9.88
C HIS A 87 -18.71 15.04 -10.92
N LEU A 88 -19.34 16.21 -10.75
CA LEU A 88 -20.28 16.78 -11.71
C LEU A 88 -19.61 17.10 -13.06
N GLU A 89 -18.45 17.76 -13.04
CA GLU A 89 -17.64 18.03 -14.24
C GLU A 89 -17.39 16.75 -15.05
N LYS A 90 -17.06 15.65 -14.36
CA LYS A 90 -16.74 14.36 -15.00
C LYS A 90 -17.98 13.59 -15.46
N THR A 91 -19.02 13.52 -14.64
CA THR A 91 -20.17 12.63 -14.88
C THR A 91 -21.23 13.26 -15.77
N ARG A 92 -21.41 14.58 -15.69
CA ARG A 92 -22.42 15.33 -16.45
C ARG A 92 -21.82 16.20 -17.55
N LYS A 93 -20.48 16.22 -17.68
CA LYS A 93 -19.74 17.06 -18.65
C LYS A 93 -20.02 18.56 -18.47
N GLU A 94 -20.32 18.97 -17.24
CA GLU A 94 -20.56 20.37 -16.90
C GLU A 94 -19.26 21.17 -16.92
N THR A 95 -19.36 22.46 -17.22
CA THR A 95 -18.24 23.39 -16.98
C THR A 95 -18.03 23.58 -15.48
N ARG A 96 -16.81 23.96 -15.09
CA ARG A 96 -16.49 24.25 -13.68
C ARG A 96 -17.44 25.26 -13.03
N SER A 97 -17.88 26.26 -13.80
CA SER A 97 -18.80 27.29 -13.32
C SER A 97 -20.18 26.70 -13.00
N GLN A 98 -20.72 25.88 -13.90
CA GLN A 98 -22.02 25.22 -13.72
C GLN A 98 -21.99 24.27 -12.51
N ALA A 99 -20.96 23.42 -12.42
CA ALA A 99 -20.79 22.49 -11.31
C ALA A 99 -20.61 23.22 -9.96
N ALA A 100 -19.89 24.35 -9.94
CA ALA A 100 -19.70 25.15 -8.74
C ALA A 100 -20.97 25.88 -8.28
N GLU A 101 -21.79 26.33 -9.23
CA GLU A 101 -23.11 26.92 -8.97
C GLU A 101 -24.07 25.89 -8.39
N GLU A 102 -24.17 24.69 -9.00
CA GLU A 102 -25.00 23.60 -8.46
C GLU A 102 -24.52 23.20 -7.06
N ALA A 103 -23.22 22.99 -6.86
CA ALA A 103 -22.66 22.67 -5.55
C ALA A 103 -22.84 23.80 -4.51
N ALA A 104 -23.20 25.02 -4.93
CA ALA A 104 -23.53 26.10 -4.00
C ALA A 104 -24.96 26.02 -3.46
N TYR A 105 -25.90 25.48 -4.23
CA TYR A 105 -27.32 25.48 -3.88
C TYR A 105 -27.92 24.09 -3.64
N GLN A 106 -27.35 23.04 -4.23
CA GLN A 106 -27.92 21.68 -4.27
C GLN A 106 -26.92 20.59 -3.90
N ILE A 107 -25.84 20.92 -3.18
CA ILE A 107 -24.89 19.90 -2.74
C ILE A 107 -25.56 18.93 -1.76
N PRO A 108 -25.54 17.61 -2.01
CA PRO A 108 -26.00 16.65 -1.02
C PRO A 108 -25.07 16.67 0.21
N ALA A 109 -25.59 16.31 1.38
CA ALA A 109 -24.74 16.13 2.56
C ALA A 109 -23.63 15.09 2.27
N PRO A 110 -22.45 15.21 2.93
CA PRO A 110 -21.41 14.18 2.84
C PRO A 110 -21.99 12.79 3.15
N PRO A 111 -21.56 11.74 2.43
CA PRO A 111 -22.10 10.40 2.64
C PRO A 111 -21.96 9.94 4.09
N ASN A 112 -22.98 9.27 4.61
CA ASN A 112 -22.91 8.66 5.94
C ASN A 112 -22.09 7.37 5.86
N ILE A 113 -20.80 7.46 6.19
CA ILE A 113 -19.86 6.35 6.14
C ILE A 113 -19.64 5.81 7.55
N ASP A 114 -19.79 4.50 7.71
CA ASP A 114 -19.35 3.75 8.87
C ASP A 114 -17.85 3.47 8.73
N GLY A 115 -17.02 4.31 9.36
CA GLY A 115 -15.56 4.23 9.25
C GLY A 115 -14.96 2.97 9.87
N GLU A 116 -15.58 2.41 10.92
CA GLU A 116 -15.13 1.16 11.54
C GLU A 116 -15.40 -0.03 10.62
N LYS A 117 -16.62 -0.18 10.13
CA LYS A 117 -16.97 -1.23 9.18
C LYS A 117 -16.10 -1.16 7.92
N LEU A 118 -15.92 0.04 7.37
CA LEU A 118 -15.08 0.27 6.20
C LEU A 118 -13.62 -0.14 6.47
N TYR A 119 -13.06 0.25 7.62
CA TYR A 119 -11.71 -0.13 8.03
C TYR A 119 -11.55 -1.66 8.06
N TRP A 120 -12.45 -2.36 8.75
CA TRP A 120 -12.35 -3.80 8.89
C TRP A 120 -12.54 -4.55 7.57
N GLN A 121 -13.38 -4.05 6.67
CA GLN A 121 -13.51 -4.59 5.31
C GLN A 121 -12.22 -4.41 4.48
N MET A 122 -11.60 -3.23 4.52
CA MET A 122 -10.30 -2.98 3.87
C MET A 122 -9.22 -3.92 4.40
N MET A 123 -9.20 -4.09 5.72
CA MET A 123 -8.25 -4.97 6.39
C MET A 123 -8.47 -6.43 6.01
N THR A 124 -9.70 -6.93 6.05
CA THR A 124 -10.05 -8.31 5.67
C THR A 124 -9.63 -8.63 4.24
N ILE A 125 -9.90 -7.72 3.29
CA ILE A 125 -9.47 -7.92 1.89
C ILE A 125 -7.95 -7.98 1.78
N SER A 126 -7.23 -7.13 2.52
CA SER A 126 -5.76 -7.07 2.54
C SER A 126 -5.09 -8.24 3.27
N ARG A 127 -5.81 -9.35 3.53
CA ARG A 127 -5.26 -10.61 4.07
C ARG A 127 -5.30 -11.72 3.02
N LYS A 128 -5.99 -11.50 1.91
CA LYS A 128 -6.06 -12.46 0.81
C LYS A 128 -4.75 -12.39 0.00
N PRO A 129 -4.03 -13.50 -0.18
CA PRO A 129 -2.81 -13.51 -0.99
C PRO A 129 -3.12 -13.11 -2.43
N ASP A 130 -2.23 -12.33 -3.05
CA ASP A 130 -2.32 -12.09 -4.49
C ASP A 130 -2.00 -13.40 -5.26
N PRO A 131 -2.84 -13.82 -6.22
CA PRO A 131 -2.71 -15.12 -6.86
C PRO A 131 -1.42 -15.30 -7.70
N TYR A 132 -0.77 -14.21 -8.10
CA TYR A 132 0.45 -14.25 -8.91
C TYR A 132 1.69 -13.97 -8.05
N MET A 133 1.66 -12.89 -7.27
CA MET A 133 2.81 -12.45 -6.49
C MET A 133 3.09 -13.37 -5.31
N TRP A 134 2.06 -13.92 -4.66
CA TRP A 134 2.27 -14.82 -3.51
C TRP A 134 3.10 -16.07 -3.85
N PRO A 135 2.74 -16.91 -4.83
CA PRO A 135 3.56 -18.05 -5.19
C PRO A 135 4.94 -17.65 -5.73
N ALA A 136 5.02 -16.53 -6.47
CA ALA A 136 6.29 -16.00 -6.97
C ALA A 136 7.23 -15.59 -5.82
N LEU A 137 6.73 -14.93 -4.79
CA LEU A 137 7.49 -14.51 -3.61
C LEU A 137 8.00 -15.71 -2.82
N GLN A 138 7.16 -16.75 -2.66
CA GLN A 138 7.58 -18.00 -2.03
C GLN A 138 8.73 -18.67 -2.81
N ASN A 139 8.65 -18.68 -4.14
CA ASN A 139 9.68 -19.26 -4.99
C ASN A 139 10.96 -18.40 -5.03
N LEU A 140 10.81 -17.07 -5.02
CA LEU A 140 11.91 -16.12 -4.91
C LEU A 140 12.71 -16.37 -3.62
N LYS A 141 12.03 -16.51 -2.48
CA LYS A 141 12.71 -16.72 -1.18
C LYS A 141 13.57 -17.98 -1.15
N LYS A 142 13.17 -19.05 -1.84
CA LYS A 142 13.96 -20.29 -1.96
C LYS A 142 15.32 -20.07 -2.63
N HIS A 143 15.40 -19.13 -3.57
CA HIS A 143 16.60 -18.91 -4.40
C HIS A 143 17.34 -17.61 -4.05
N ALA A 144 16.70 -16.67 -3.36
CA ALA A 144 17.21 -15.34 -3.08
C ALA A 144 18.59 -15.36 -2.42
N LYS A 145 18.79 -16.22 -1.40
CA LYS A 145 20.07 -16.35 -0.70
C LYS A 145 21.19 -16.81 -1.63
N GLN A 146 20.95 -17.81 -2.48
CA GLN A 146 21.95 -18.31 -3.43
C GLN A 146 22.28 -17.27 -4.50
N LYS A 147 21.30 -16.47 -4.91
CA LYS A 147 21.46 -15.39 -5.89
C LYS A 147 22.01 -14.08 -5.28
N GLY A 148 22.15 -14.01 -3.96
CA GLY A 148 22.63 -12.82 -3.26
C GLY A 148 21.59 -11.68 -3.18
N PHE A 149 20.30 -11.95 -3.40
CA PHE A 149 19.26 -10.95 -3.25
C PHE A 149 18.87 -10.76 -1.78
N ILE A 150 18.64 -9.51 -1.40
CA ILE A 150 17.89 -9.14 -0.20
C ILE A 150 16.43 -8.98 -0.60
N VAL A 151 15.54 -9.75 0.03
CA VAL A 151 14.09 -9.63 -0.18
C VAL A 151 13.52 -8.83 0.98
N ALA A 152 12.96 -7.65 0.73
CA ALA A 152 12.52 -6.74 1.78
C ALA A 152 11.10 -6.21 1.58
N ALA A 153 10.48 -5.72 2.64
CA ALA A 153 9.16 -5.08 2.60
C ALA A 153 9.22 -3.64 3.12
N LEU A 154 8.39 -2.76 2.53
CA LEU A 154 8.12 -1.41 3.00
C LEU A 154 6.63 -1.11 2.82
N SER A 155 5.89 -1.07 3.93
CA SER A 155 4.44 -0.92 3.87
C SER A 155 3.91 0.10 4.85
N ASN A 156 2.85 0.80 4.43
CA ASN A 156 2.02 1.56 5.34
C ASN A 156 1.08 0.59 6.07
N THR A 157 1.23 0.47 7.39
CA THR A 157 0.56 -0.53 8.22
C THR A 157 -0.18 0.12 9.39
N SER A 158 -0.96 -0.66 10.12
CA SER A 158 -1.52 -0.29 11.42
C SER A 158 -1.10 -1.31 12.47
N ILE A 159 -1.05 -0.92 13.74
CA ILE A 159 -0.82 -1.85 14.86
C ILE A 159 -2.19 -2.34 15.33
N PHE A 160 -2.45 -3.64 15.18
CA PHE A 160 -3.70 -4.25 15.65
C PHE A 160 -3.69 -4.38 17.18
N PRO A 161 -4.85 -4.27 17.85
CA PRO A 161 -5.00 -4.58 19.26
C PRO A 161 -4.42 -5.97 19.59
N GLU A 162 -3.89 -6.11 20.81
CA GLU A 162 -3.39 -7.40 21.29
C GLU A 162 -4.51 -8.46 21.28
N GLY A 163 -4.21 -9.66 20.79
CA GLY A 163 -5.18 -10.76 20.70
C GLY A 163 -6.21 -10.64 19.58
N HIS A 164 -6.13 -9.63 18.72
CA HIS A 164 -6.99 -9.52 17.54
C HIS A 164 -6.75 -10.70 16.58
N GLU A 165 -7.77 -11.15 15.85
CA GLU A 165 -7.63 -12.28 14.93
C GLU A 165 -6.47 -12.08 13.93
N PHE A 166 -6.32 -10.89 13.36
CA PHE A 166 -5.26 -10.59 12.40
C PHE A 166 -3.81 -10.64 12.91
N ASN A 167 -3.58 -10.66 14.23
CA ASN A 167 -2.23 -10.82 14.81
C ASN A 167 -2.12 -12.03 15.75
N SER A 168 -3.22 -12.75 15.97
CA SER A 168 -3.23 -13.96 16.80
C SER A 168 -2.50 -15.12 16.10
N PRO A 169 -1.55 -15.81 16.78
CA PRO A 169 -0.85 -16.95 16.19
C PRO A 169 -1.76 -18.15 15.89
N ASP A 170 -2.93 -18.20 16.52
CA ASP A 170 -3.87 -19.33 16.41
C ASP A 170 -4.96 -19.10 15.36
N SER A 171 -5.04 -17.90 14.77
CA SER A 171 -6.02 -17.61 13.72
C SER A 171 -5.46 -17.90 12.32
N PRO A 172 -6.31 -18.23 11.33
CA PRO A 172 -5.87 -18.38 9.94
C PRO A 172 -5.15 -17.14 9.39
N ASP A 173 -5.67 -15.94 9.69
CA ASP A 173 -5.13 -14.69 9.18
C ASP A 173 -3.80 -14.31 9.85
N GLY A 174 -3.67 -14.53 11.16
CA GLY A 174 -2.43 -14.27 11.89
C GLY A 174 -1.33 -15.27 11.51
N MET A 175 -1.66 -16.55 11.30
CA MET A 175 -0.72 -17.53 10.73
C MET A 175 -0.26 -17.13 9.33
N PHE A 176 -1.18 -16.69 8.46
CA PHE A 176 -0.83 -16.21 7.13
C PHE A 176 0.05 -14.95 7.19
N HIS A 177 -0.29 -13.99 8.05
CA HIS A 177 0.51 -12.79 8.28
C HIS A 177 1.94 -13.16 8.71
N ALA A 178 2.10 -14.00 9.74
CA ALA A 178 3.42 -14.46 10.19
C ALA A 178 4.22 -15.13 9.05
N LYS A 179 3.56 -15.97 8.24
CA LYS A 179 4.18 -16.62 7.08
C LYS A 179 4.62 -15.62 6.02
N LEU A 180 3.80 -14.62 5.69
CA LEU A 180 4.13 -13.59 4.70
C LEU A 180 5.31 -12.74 5.18
N TRP A 181 5.23 -12.21 6.41
CA TRP A 181 6.29 -11.34 6.96
C TRP A 181 7.61 -12.10 7.14
N GLY A 182 7.57 -13.40 7.45
CA GLY A 182 8.75 -14.27 7.53
C GLY A 182 9.49 -14.51 6.21
N LEU A 183 8.92 -14.11 5.05
CA LEU A 183 9.63 -14.18 3.77
C LEU A 183 10.65 -13.07 3.59
N PHE A 184 10.53 -11.97 4.33
CA PHE A 184 11.40 -10.81 4.17
C PHE A 184 12.61 -10.88 5.10
N ASP A 185 13.77 -10.55 4.55
CA ASP A 185 15.02 -10.37 5.28
C ASP A 185 15.02 -9.10 6.15
N LEU A 186 14.30 -8.08 5.68
CA LEU A 186 14.03 -6.83 6.38
C LEU A 186 12.60 -6.39 6.06
N ALA A 187 11.84 -5.96 7.06
CA ALA A 187 10.50 -5.47 6.84
C ALA A 187 10.29 -4.15 7.61
N VAL A 188 10.06 -3.06 6.88
CA VAL A 188 9.80 -1.74 7.44
C VAL A 188 8.29 -1.51 7.50
N SER A 189 7.79 -1.45 8.73
CA SER A 189 6.38 -1.17 9.03
C SER A 189 6.24 0.28 9.45
N SER A 190 5.49 1.08 8.67
CA SER A 190 5.30 2.52 8.91
C SER A 190 4.89 2.85 10.36
N ALA A 191 3.93 2.11 10.92
CA ALA A 191 3.40 2.37 12.24
C ALA A 191 4.41 2.09 13.36
N HIS A 192 5.34 1.15 13.15
CA HIS A 192 6.36 0.80 14.13
C HIS A 192 7.56 1.75 14.09
N VAL A 193 7.87 2.34 12.92
CA VAL A 193 8.98 3.28 12.77
C VAL A 193 8.55 4.75 12.91
N GLY A 194 7.24 5.03 13.01
CA GLY A 194 6.72 6.39 13.16
C GLY A 194 6.74 7.26 11.90
N MET A 195 6.98 6.65 10.74
CA MET A 195 7.14 7.33 9.43
C MET A 195 6.14 6.75 8.44
N ARG A 196 5.92 7.38 7.27
CA ARG A 196 4.88 6.92 6.32
C ARG A 196 5.25 7.20 4.87
N LYS A 197 4.92 6.29 3.94
CA LYS A 197 4.93 6.59 2.51
C LYS A 197 3.78 7.56 2.17
N PRO A 198 4.01 8.64 1.39
CA PRO A 198 5.16 8.89 0.53
C PRO A 198 6.16 9.93 1.08
N ASP A 199 6.27 10.12 2.40
CA ASP A 199 7.26 11.03 2.98
C ASP A 199 8.68 10.48 2.75
N GLU A 200 9.63 11.34 2.38
CA GLU A 200 11.00 10.93 2.00
C GLU A 200 11.74 10.20 3.13
N GLU A 201 11.46 10.57 4.38
CA GLU A 201 12.10 10.03 5.57
C GLU A 201 12.03 8.50 5.67
N ILE A 202 10.90 7.88 5.30
CA ILE A 202 10.75 6.43 5.40
C ILE A 202 11.60 5.70 4.36
N TYR A 203 11.79 6.30 3.18
CA TYR A 203 12.62 5.72 2.13
C TYR A 203 14.09 5.81 2.50
N ILE A 204 14.54 6.96 3.05
CA ILE A 204 15.90 7.14 3.54
C ILE A 204 16.18 6.16 4.70
N HIS A 205 15.26 6.04 5.65
CA HIS A 205 15.34 5.06 6.72
C HIS A 205 15.48 3.63 6.18
N THR A 206 14.66 3.26 5.20
CA THR A 206 14.69 1.93 4.58
C THR A 206 16.00 1.67 3.85
N ILE A 207 16.54 2.63 3.10
CA ILE A 207 17.84 2.52 2.41
C ILE A 207 18.95 2.26 3.44
N ASN A 208 18.99 3.03 4.53
CA ASN A 208 20.02 2.88 5.56
C ASN A 208 19.92 1.52 6.27
N ALA A 209 18.71 1.05 6.56
CA ALA A 209 18.50 -0.27 7.15
C ALA A 209 18.94 -1.41 6.22
N LEU A 210 18.70 -1.28 4.91
CA LEU A 210 19.16 -2.23 3.89
C LEU A 210 20.68 -2.22 3.74
N ASP A 211 21.32 -1.04 3.71
CA ASP A 211 22.78 -0.92 3.66
C ASP A 211 23.42 -1.58 4.87
N LYS A 212 22.89 -1.32 6.07
CA LYS A 212 23.33 -1.96 7.31
C LYS A 212 23.23 -3.48 7.22
N LEU A 213 22.06 -4.01 6.83
CA LEU A 213 21.85 -5.46 6.67
C LEU A 213 22.81 -6.07 5.64
N ALA A 214 23.05 -5.40 4.52
CA ALA A 214 23.98 -5.88 3.50
C ALA A 214 25.42 -5.97 4.03
N ARG A 215 25.87 -4.95 4.77
CA ARG A 215 27.19 -4.93 5.42
C ARG A 215 27.35 -6.01 6.47
N GLU A 216 26.32 -6.24 7.28
CA GLU A 216 26.28 -7.34 8.26
C GLU A 216 26.36 -8.72 7.59
N ARG A 217 25.84 -8.83 6.35
CA ARG A 217 25.97 -10.03 5.50
C ARG A 217 27.31 -10.11 4.75
N GLY A 218 28.23 -9.18 4.99
CA GLY A 218 29.58 -9.18 4.41
C GLY A 218 29.73 -8.42 3.09
N ASP A 219 28.69 -7.72 2.61
CA ASP A 219 28.81 -6.84 1.43
C ASP A 219 29.57 -5.55 1.80
N LYS A 220 30.83 -5.45 1.36
CA LYS A 220 31.71 -4.30 1.66
C LYS A 220 31.23 -3.01 0.97
N ASP A 221 30.59 -3.13 -0.18
CA ASP A 221 30.08 -1.98 -0.93
C ASP A 221 28.72 -1.52 -0.37
N GLY A 222 28.02 -2.43 0.31
CA GLY A 222 26.69 -2.19 0.88
C GLY A 222 25.62 -1.99 -0.19
N VAL A 223 24.54 -1.30 0.16
CA VAL A 223 23.38 -1.05 -0.72
C VAL A 223 23.17 0.44 -0.89
N LYS A 224 23.08 0.88 -2.15
CA LYS A 224 22.69 2.25 -2.51
C LYS A 224 21.27 2.26 -3.07
N ALA A 225 20.65 3.43 -3.14
CA ALA A 225 19.28 3.56 -3.66
C ALA A 225 19.08 2.90 -5.04
N GLY A 226 20.03 3.08 -5.97
CA GLY A 226 19.97 2.48 -7.31
C GLY A 226 20.03 0.94 -7.33
N ASP A 227 20.51 0.31 -6.26
CA ASP A 227 20.56 -1.15 -6.13
C ASP A 227 19.21 -1.76 -5.73
N ILE A 228 18.25 -0.91 -5.35
CA ILE A 228 16.91 -1.29 -4.88
C ILE A 228 15.91 -1.14 -6.03
N VAL A 229 15.10 -2.18 -6.25
CA VAL A 229 13.90 -2.10 -7.07
C VAL A 229 12.68 -2.20 -6.16
N PHE A 230 11.88 -1.13 -6.13
CA PHE A 230 10.66 -1.04 -5.31
C PHE A 230 9.40 -1.34 -6.12
N PHE A 231 8.62 -2.33 -5.66
CA PHE A 231 7.33 -2.75 -6.22
C PHE A 231 6.20 -2.19 -5.35
N ASP A 232 5.35 -1.34 -5.92
CA ASP A 232 4.23 -0.69 -5.21
C ASP A 232 3.09 -0.44 -6.23
N ASP A 233 1.84 -0.49 -5.80
CA ASP A 233 0.68 -0.22 -6.65
C ASP A 233 0.34 1.29 -6.71
N ILE A 234 0.79 2.07 -5.73
CA ILE A 234 0.47 3.48 -5.57
C ILE A 234 1.53 4.37 -6.25
N GLY A 235 1.09 5.10 -7.27
CA GLY A 235 1.96 5.95 -8.07
C GLY A 235 2.67 7.08 -7.32
N THR A 236 2.09 7.64 -6.26
CA THR A 236 2.74 8.66 -5.42
C THR A 236 3.94 8.09 -4.68
N ASN A 237 3.82 6.87 -4.14
CA ASN A 237 4.90 6.18 -3.43
C ASN A 237 6.10 5.97 -4.37
N LEU A 238 5.82 5.44 -5.56
CA LEU A 238 6.85 5.23 -6.59
C LEU A 238 7.52 6.53 -7.06
N ARG A 239 6.79 7.66 -7.10
CA ARG A 239 7.39 8.95 -7.44
C ARG A 239 8.40 9.39 -6.40
N THR A 240 8.09 9.26 -5.11
CA THR A 240 9.05 9.56 -4.04
C THR A 240 10.23 8.58 -4.07
N ALA A 241 9.99 7.28 -4.27
CA ALA A 241 11.04 6.28 -4.39
C ALA A 241 12.06 6.63 -5.50
N ARG A 242 11.58 7.06 -6.68
CA ARG A 242 12.46 7.56 -7.75
C ARG A 242 13.20 8.82 -7.37
N LYS A 243 12.53 9.76 -6.66
CA LYS A 243 13.14 11.01 -6.20
C LYS A 243 14.36 10.75 -5.30
N VAL A 244 14.30 9.72 -4.45
CA VAL A 244 15.43 9.31 -3.59
C VAL A 244 16.42 8.36 -4.28
N GLY A 245 16.24 8.07 -5.58
CA GLY A 245 17.17 7.30 -6.40
C GLY A 245 16.90 5.80 -6.55
N MET A 246 15.76 5.29 -6.06
CA MET A 246 15.37 3.89 -6.26
C MET A 246 14.91 3.63 -7.69
N ARG A 247 15.13 2.40 -8.16
CA ARG A 247 14.39 1.85 -9.31
C ARG A 247 13.01 1.43 -8.84
N THR A 248 12.04 1.44 -9.75
CA THR A 248 10.63 1.16 -9.41
C THR A 248 9.95 0.30 -10.45
N VAL A 249 9.07 -0.59 -10.00
CA VAL A 249 8.11 -1.30 -10.82
C VAL A 249 6.72 -0.97 -10.30
N LYS A 250 5.84 -0.49 -11.17
CA LYS A 250 4.44 -0.26 -10.79
C LYS A 250 3.68 -1.57 -10.89
N VAL A 251 3.06 -1.98 -9.79
CA VAL A 251 2.12 -3.11 -9.81
C VAL A 251 0.75 -2.57 -10.22
N GLU A 252 0.28 -2.98 -11.40
CA GLU A 252 -1.06 -2.62 -11.85
C GLU A 252 -2.10 -3.43 -11.05
N LEU A 253 -3.12 -2.76 -10.52
CA LEU A 253 -4.19 -3.43 -9.77
C LEU A 253 -4.85 -4.52 -10.61
N GLY A 254 -4.91 -5.73 -10.06
CA GLY A 254 -5.44 -6.92 -10.75
C GLY A 254 -4.51 -7.49 -11.83
N ARG A 255 -3.31 -6.94 -12.00
CA ARG A 255 -2.32 -7.33 -13.03
C ARG A 255 -0.93 -7.57 -12.43
N ALA A 256 -0.90 -8.19 -11.26
CA ALA A 256 0.34 -8.61 -10.60
C ALA A 256 1.15 -9.63 -11.46
N ASP A 257 0.50 -10.34 -12.39
CA ASP A 257 1.14 -11.18 -13.40
C ASP A 257 2.27 -10.44 -14.15
N LYS A 258 2.02 -9.19 -14.56
CA LYS A 258 3.03 -8.38 -15.26
C LYS A 258 4.21 -8.01 -14.36
N ALA A 259 3.93 -7.74 -13.08
CA ALA A 259 4.98 -7.43 -12.10
C ALA A 259 5.84 -8.67 -11.81
N VAL A 260 5.26 -9.85 -11.81
CA VAL A 260 6.01 -11.13 -11.70
C VAL A 260 6.91 -11.35 -12.91
N VAL A 261 6.43 -11.08 -14.13
CA VAL A 261 7.29 -11.17 -15.34
C VAL A 261 8.50 -10.23 -15.25
N GLU A 262 8.29 -9.00 -14.77
CA GLU A 262 9.40 -8.06 -14.56
C GLU A 262 10.33 -8.52 -13.44
N LEU A 263 9.79 -9.13 -12.37
CA LEU A 263 10.59 -9.73 -11.30
C LEU A 263 11.45 -10.90 -11.82
N GLU A 264 10.90 -11.79 -12.65
CA GLU A 264 11.66 -12.86 -13.33
C GLU A 264 12.77 -12.29 -14.21
N ARG A 265 12.48 -11.24 -14.98
CA ARG A 265 13.48 -10.55 -15.82
C ARG A 265 14.61 -9.93 -15.00
N LEU A 266 14.30 -9.28 -13.88
CA LEU A 266 15.28 -8.63 -13.01
C LEU A 266 16.16 -9.64 -12.25
N THR A 267 15.59 -10.80 -11.93
CA THR A 267 16.27 -11.81 -11.11
C THR A 267 16.94 -12.92 -11.92
N GLY A 268 16.53 -13.11 -13.18
CA GLY A 268 16.89 -14.27 -13.99
C GLY A 268 16.34 -15.59 -13.45
N LEU A 269 15.32 -15.55 -12.59
CA LEU A 269 14.66 -16.72 -12.01
C LEU A 269 13.34 -16.99 -12.72
N LYS A 270 12.95 -18.27 -12.83
CA LYS A 270 11.58 -18.67 -13.15
C LYS A 270 10.80 -18.76 -11.84
N LEU A 271 9.88 -17.83 -11.62
CA LEU A 271 9.12 -17.67 -10.38
C LEU A 271 7.67 -18.15 -10.53
N THR A 272 7.13 -18.13 -11.74
CA THR A 272 5.84 -18.73 -12.09
C THR A 272 5.93 -20.26 -12.21
N GLY A 273 4.93 -20.96 -11.69
CA GLY A 273 4.75 -22.40 -11.93
C GLY A 273 4.07 -22.65 -13.28
N GLU A 274 4.10 -23.88 -13.79
CA GLU A 274 3.36 -24.25 -15.01
C GLU A 274 1.84 -24.01 -14.89
N SER A 275 1.32 -23.89 -13.66
CA SER A 275 -0.10 -23.70 -13.34
C SER A 275 -0.63 -22.27 -13.50
N SER A 276 0.17 -21.29 -13.96
CA SER A 276 -0.27 -19.89 -14.10
C SER A 276 -0.97 -19.58 -15.44
N LYS A 277 -1.25 -20.60 -16.26
CA LYS A 277 -2.14 -20.50 -17.44
C LYS A 277 -3.55 -20.95 -17.05
N LEU A 278 -4.28 -20.11 -16.33
CA LEU A 278 -5.74 -20.22 -16.22
C LEU A 278 -6.35 -18.84 -16.45
#